data_AF-A0A6A0A2H8-F1
#
_entry.id   AF-A0A6A0A2H8-F1
#
_cell.length_a   1.000
_cell.length_b   1.000
_cell.length_c   1.000
_cell.angle_alpha   90.00
_cell.angle_beta   90.00
_cell.angle_gamma   90.00
#
_symmetry.space_group_name_H-M   'P 1'
#
loop_
_entity.id
_entity.type
_entity.pdbx_description
1 polymer ?
#
loop_
_entity_poly.entity_id
_entity_poly.type
_entity_poly.pdbx_seq_one_letter_code
_entity_poly.pdbx_strand_id
1 'polypeptide(L)'
;MGRKDRAQQVFANIYIVVWSVATEILAVYVTVYENGGCTPWSTGPCLTGWPHHSLTKLQRLYMVLMFQFYLHEMVGSLMGIGSPLKTDMLVHHVATMGLIFGAYTVNVTRYGIMWQA
;
A
#
# COMPACT_ATOMS: atom_id res chain seq x y z
N MET A 1 -3.78 24.82 21.88
CA MET A 1 -3.23 24.41 20.57
C MET A 1 -2.73 25.64 19.85
N GLY A 2 -1.43 25.72 19.61
CA GLY A 2 -0.80 26.86 18.93
C GLY A 2 -1.02 26.81 17.42
N ARG A 3 -0.81 27.95 16.74
CA ARG A 3 -0.92 28.07 15.27
C ARG A 3 -0.01 27.09 14.51
N LYS A 4 1.13 26.71 15.10
CA LYS A 4 2.08 25.72 14.54
C LYS A 4 1.47 24.30 14.49
N ASP A 5 0.75 23.89 15.53
CA ASP A 5 0.09 22.59 15.62
C ASP A 5 -0.96 22.41 14.52
N ARG A 6 -1.71 23.48 14.22
CA ARG A 6 -2.73 23.46 13.16
C ARG A 6 -2.12 23.34 11.76
N ALA A 7 -1.02 24.04 11.49
CA ALA A 7 -0.34 23.97 10.19
C ALA A 7 0.24 22.57 9.93
N GLN A 8 0.83 21.95 10.95
CA GLN A 8 1.34 20.57 10.87
C GLN A 8 0.22 19.55 10.63
N GLN A 9 -0.92 19.70 11.31
CA GLN A 9 -2.09 18.85 11.09
C GLN A 9 -2.65 18.98 9.67
N VAL A 10 -2.76 20.21 9.15
CA VAL A 10 -3.22 20.44 7.77
C VAL A 10 -2.26 19.79 6.77
N PHE A 11 -0.95 19.98 6.96
CA PHE A 11 0.05 19.34 6.09
C PHE A 11 -0.03 17.82 6.13
N ALA A 12 -0.11 17.22 7.33
CA ALA A 12 -0.22 15.78 7.50
C ALA A 12 -1.48 15.21 6.81
N ASN A 13 -2.62 15.87 6.96
CA ASN A 13 -3.86 15.46 6.30
C ASN A 13 -3.78 15.56 4.77
N ILE A 14 -3.18 16.65 4.25
CA ILE A 14 -2.98 16.80 2.80
C ILE A 14 -2.05 15.71 2.28
N TYR A 15 -0.93 15.44 2.98
CA TYR A 15 0.01 14.39 2.60
C TYR A 15 -0.68 13.02 2.52
N ILE A 16 -1.44 12.64 3.56
CA ILE A 16 -2.19 11.38 3.58
C ILE A 16 -3.16 11.33 2.41
N VAL A 17 -3.99 12.36 2.22
CA VAL A 17 -4.98 12.38 1.12
C VAL A 17 -4.32 12.26 -0.24
N VAL A 18 -3.28 13.05 -0.50
CA VAL A 18 -2.56 13.04 -1.78
C VAL A 18 -1.94 11.67 -2.03
N TRP A 19 -1.30 11.09 -1.01
CA TRP A 19 -0.65 9.80 -1.15
C TRP A 19 -1.66 8.67 -1.36
N SER A 20 -2.70 8.60 -0.51
CA SER A 20 -3.78 7.62 -0.62
C SER A 20 -4.46 7.66 -1.99
N VAL A 21 -4.81 8.85 -2.49
CA VAL A 21 -5.42 9.00 -3.83
C VAL A 21 -4.45 8.55 -4.93
N ALA A 22 -3.17 8.90 -4.85
CA ALA A 22 -2.19 8.49 -5.84
C ALA A 22 -1.99 6.97 -5.85
N THR A 23 -1.91 6.34 -4.67
CA THR A 23 -1.78 4.88 -4.54
C THR A 23 -3.05 4.16 -4.98
N GLU A 24 -4.24 4.72 -4.72
CA GLU A 24 -5.52 4.19 -5.17
C GLU A 24 -5.60 4.16 -6.70
N ILE A 25 -5.31 5.28 -7.35
CA ILE A 25 -5.29 5.39 -8.81
C ILE A 25 -4.31 4.37 -9.40
N LEU A 26 -3.12 4.24 -8.79
CA LEU A 26 -2.14 3.26 -9.22
C LEU A 26 -2.63 1.82 -9.02
N ALA A 27 -3.28 1.51 -7.89
CA ALA A 27 -3.85 0.19 -7.60
C ALA A 27 -4.87 -0.21 -8.65
N VAL A 28 -5.82 0.70 -8.94
CA VAL A 28 -6.86 0.49 -9.96
C VAL A 28 -6.22 0.30 -11.33
N TYR A 29 -5.28 1.16 -11.71
CA TYR A 29 -4.60 1.05 -13.00
C TYR A 29 -3.86 -0.28 -13.14
N VAL A 30 -3.08 -0.66 -12.12
CA VAL A 30 -2.33 -1.92 -12.14
C VAL A 30 -3.29 -3.10 -12.19
N THR A 31 -4.37 -3.10 -11.40
CA THR A 31 -5.38 -4.16 -11.35
C THR A 31 -6.09 -4.33 -12.68
N VAL A 32 -6.50 -3.24 -13.32
CA VAL A 32 -7.31 -3.29 -14.55
C VAL A 32 -6.45 -3.56 -15.78
N TYR A 33 -5.29 -2.92 -15.91
CA TYR A 33 -4.53 -2.89 -17.17
C TYR A 33 -3.26 -3.75 -17.13
N GLU A 34 -2.60 -3.84 -15.98
CA GLU A 34 -1.28 -4.48 -15.88
C GLU A 34 -1.32 -5.85 -15.17
N ASN A 35 -2.49 -6.27 -14.69
CA ASN A 35 -2.62 -7.48 -13.87
C ASN A 35 -2.81 -8.76 -14.68
N GLY A 36 -2.62 -8.75 -16.01
CA GLY A 36 -2.64 -9.96 -16.85
C GLY A 36 -3.95 -10.76 -16.77
N GLY A 37 -5.09 -10.07 -16.66
CA GLY A 37 -6.43 -10.67 -16.53
C GLY A 37 -6.83 -11.10 -15.10
N CYS A 38 -5.95 -10.91 -14.12
CA CYS A 38 -6.25 -11.07 -12.70
C CYS A 38 -7.12 -9.89 -12.24
N THR A 39 -8.38 -10.14 -11.92
CA THR A 39 -9.35 -9.09 -11.57
C THR A 39 -10.16 -9.50 -10.33
N PRO A 40 -10.85 -8.56 -9.66
CA PRO A 40 -11.74 -8.87 -8.54
C PRO A 40 -12.75 -9.99 -8.78
N TRP A 41 -13.17 -10.15 -10.04
CA TRP A 41 -14.19 -11.10 -10.45
C TRP A 41 -13.59 -12.40 -11.00
N SER A 42 -12.27 -12.46 -11.18
CA SER A 42 -11.55 -13.63 -11.69
C SER A 42 -10.12 -13.68 -11.15
N THR A 43 -9.91 -14.50 -10.11
CA THR A 43 -8.64 -14.66 -9.41
C THR A 43 -7.74 -15.77 -9.99
N GLY A 44 -8.30 -16.67 -10.80
CA GLY A 44 -7.54 -17.76 -11.42
C GLY A 44 -6.30 -17.27 -12.19
N PRO A 45 -6.41 -16.23 -13.04
CA PRO A 45 -5.28 -15.70 -13.79
C PRO A 45 -4.12 -15.17 -12.94
N CYS A 46 -4.35 -14.84 -11.66
CA CYS A 46 -3.33 -14.32 -10.75
C CYS A 46 -2.23 -15.36 -10.45
N LEU A 47 -2.61 -16.64 -10.46
CA LEU A 47 -1.72 -17.76 -10.15
C LEU A 47 -1.13 -18.40 -11.42
N THR A 48 -1.58 -17.99 -12.61
CA THR A 48 -1.01 -18.49 -13.86
C THR A 48 0.48 -18.17 -13.95
N GLY A 49 1.30 -19.21 -14.08
CA GLY A 49 2.77 -19.10 -14.14
C GLY A 49 3.44 -18.97 -12.78
N TRP A 50 2.71 -19.00 -11.66
CA TRP A 50 3.30 -19.08 -10.33
C TRP A 50 4.15 -20.35 -10.17
N PRO A 51 5.33 -20.30 -9.51
CA PRO A 51 5.94 -19.16 -8.81
C PRO A 51 6.84 -18.29 -9.68
N HIS A 52 6.86 -18.48 -11.01
CA HIS A 52 7.79 -17.82 -11.93
C HIS A 52 7.14 -16.77 -12.84
N HIS A 53 5.98 -16.25 -12.47
CA HIS A 53 5.27 -15.30 -13.31
C HIS A 53 6.09 -14.01 -13.48
N SER A 54 6.03 -13.44 -14.68
CA SER A 54 6.65 -12.15 -14.96
C SER A 54 5.85 -11.03 -14.31
N LEU A 55 6.53 -10.19 -13.52
CA LEU A 55 5.94 -9.00 -12.93
C LEU A 55 6.34 -7.76 -13.72
N THR A 56 5.37 -6.90 -14.00
CA THR A 56 5.65 -5.60 -14.61
C THR A 56 6.36 -4.70 -13.60
N LYS A 57 7.14 -3.73 -14.11
CA LYS A 57 7.83 -2.76 -13.23
C LYS A 57 6.83 -1.99 -12.37
N LEU A 58 5.63 -1.76 -12.87
CA LEU A 58 4.59 -1.00 -12.18
C LEU A 58 4.00 -1.76 -10.99
N GLN A 59 3.77 -3.07 -11.12
CA GLN A 59 3.35 -3.93 -10.01
C GLN A 59 4.37 -3.92 -8.86
N ARG A 60 5.65 -3.95 -9.19
CA ARG A 60 6.73 -3.86 -8.19
C ARG A 60 6.75 -2.49 -7.52
N LEU A 61 6.62 -1.42 -8.31
CA LEU A 61 6.59 -0.06 -7.78
C LEU A 61 5.41 0.14 -6.81
N TYR A 62 4.21 -0.34 -7.17
CA TYR A 62 3.05 -0.27 -6.29
C TYR A 62 3.31 -0.92 -4.93
N MET A 63 3.84 -2.14 -4.90
CA MET A 63 4.16 -2.83 -3.64
C MET A 63 5.16 -2.06 -2.78
N VAL A 64 6.19 -1.46 -3.39
CA VAL A 64 7.16 -0.64 -2.66
C VAL A 64 6.52 0.63 -2.10
N LEU A 65 5.68 1.32 -2.89
CA LEU A 65 5.01 2.54 -2.44
C LEU A 65 4.03 2.27 -1.28
N MET A 66 3.27 1.18 -1.35
CA MET A 66 2.37 0.77 -0.26
C MET A 66 3.15 0.44 1.01
N PHE A 67 4.23 -0.35 0.90
CA PHE A 67 5.07 -0.67 2.05
C PHE A 67 5.68 0.58 2.69
N GLN A 68 6.20 1.51 1.87
CA GLN A 68 6.77 2.76 2.35
C GLN A 68 5.74 3.66 3.04
N PHE A 69 4.51 3.70 2.54
CA PHE A 69 3.43 4.46 3.16
C PHE A 69 3.15 3.98 4.60
N TYR A 70 2.89 2.68 4.77
CA TYR A 70 2.66 2.10 6.09
C TYR A 70 3.86 2.23 7.02
N LEU A 71 5.08 2.06 6.49
CA LEU A 71 6.29 2.26 7.27
C LEU A 71 6.41 3.72 7.74
N HIS A 72 6.14 4.68 6.87
CA HIS A 72 6.21 6.11 7.19
C HIS A 72 5.26 6.49 8.33
N GLU A 73 3.99 6.07 8.25
CA GLU A 73 2.99 6.36 9.30
C GLU A 73 3.34 5.67 10.63
N MET A 74 3.88 4.45 10.58
CA MET A 74 4.32 3.72 11.76
C MET A 74 5.52 4.39 12.43
N VAL A 75 6.57 4.73 11.66
CA VAL A 75 7.76 5.41 12.18
C VAL A 75 7.41 6.80 12.72
N GLY A 76 6.57 7.56 12.01
CA GLY A 76 6.06 8.85 12.48
C GLY A 76 5.40 8.72 13.85
N SER A 77 4.50 7.73 14.00
CA SER A 77 3.83 7.45 15.28
C SER A 77 4.80 7.10 16.41
N LEU A 78 5.80 6.26 16.14
CA LEU A 78 6.81 5.86 17.14
C LEU A 78 7.73 7.01 17.54
N MET A 79 8.00 7.94 16.63
CA MET A 79 8.81 9.13 16.88
C MET A 79 8.02 10.30 17.48
N GLY A 80 6.70 10.18 17.62
CA GLY A 80 5.83 11.28 18.03
C GLY A 80 5.74 12.40 16.98
N ILE A 81 5.96 12.08 15.71
CA ILE A 81 5.93 13.00 14.58
C ILE A 81 4.66 12.74 13.76
N GLY A 82 3.85 13.78 13.56
CA GLY A 82 2.58 13.67 12.85
C GLY A 82 1.43 13.18 13.74
N SER A 83 0.41 12.61 13.12
CA SER A 83 -0.77 12.11 13.84
C SER A 83 -0.47 10.70 14.39
N PRO A 84 -0.50 10.49 15.72
CA PRO A 84 -0.21 9.18 16.28
C PRO A 84 -1.29 8.17 15.89
N LEU A 85 -0.86 7.01 15.37
CA LEU A 85 -1.74 5.89 15.11
C LEU A 85 -2.27 5.31 16.42
N LYS A 86 -3.55 4.94 16.43
CA LYS A 86 -4.13 4.10 17.48
C LYS A 86 -3.57 2.69 17.39
N THR A 87 -3.64 1.93 18.48
CA THR A 87 -3.09 0.57 18.55
C THR A 87 -3.66 -0.36 17.48
N ASP A 88 -4.95 -0.28 17.18
CA ASP A 88 -5.61 -1.05 16.11
C ASP A 88 -5.02 -0.75 14.74
N MET A 89 -4.73 0.52 14.44
CA MET A 89 -4.09 0.91 13.19
C MET A 89 -2.62 0.52 13.12
N LEU A 90 -1.89 0.55 14.24
CA LEU A 90 -0.51 0.08 14.28
C LEU A 90 -0.44 -1.42 13.98
N VAL A 91 -1.34 -2.22 14.56
CA VAL A 91 -1.47 -3.65 14.25
C VAL A 91 -1.83 -3.87 12.79
N HIS A 92 -2.76 -3.08 12.25
CA HIS A 92 -3.10 -3.11 10.82
C HIS A 92 -1.85 -2.86 9.95
N HIS A 93 -1.06 -1.82 10.20
CA HIS A 93 0.14 -1.50 9.42
C HIS A 93 1.16 -2.64 9.46
N VAL A 94 1.43 -3.20 10.64
CA VAL A 94 2.36 -4.34 10.79
C VAL A 94 1.85 -5.55 10.01
N ALA A 95 0.57 -5.88 10.13
CA ALA A 95 -0.04 -6.99 9.40
C ALA A 95 0.04 -6.78 7.88
N THR A 96 -0.35 -5.59 7.39
CA THR A 96 -0.34 -5.25 5.96
C THR A 96 1.07 -5.25 5.39
N MET A 97 2.05 -4.69 6.10
CA MET A 97 3.47 -4.73 5.69
C MET A 97 4.00 -6.17 5.64
N GLY A 98 3.64 -7.02 6.61
CA GLY A 98 3.99 -8.45 6.61
C GLY A 98 3.39 -9.19 5.42
N LEU A 99 2.12 -8.92 5.10
CA LEU A 99 1.42 -9.49 3.94
C LEU A 99 2.03 -9.01 2.61
N ILE A 100 2.39 -7.74 2.49
CA ILE A 100 3.07 -7.19 1.30
C ILE A 100 4.43 -7.89 1.11
N PHE A 101 5.22 -8.01 2.19
CA PHE A 101 6.52 -8.67 2.14
C PHE A 101 6.40 -10.16 1.79
N GLY A 102 5.45 -10.86 2.43
CA GLY A 102 5.10 -12.24 2.10
C GLY A 102 4.70 -12.39 0.64
N ALA A 103 3.79 -11.54 0.16
CA ALA A 103 3.32 -11.57 -1.23
C ALA A 103 4.45 -11.35 -2.24
N TYR A 104 5.39 -10.45 -1.93
CA TYR A 104 6.55 -10.20 -2.77
C TYR A 104 7.50 -11.40 -2.80
N THR A 105 7.80 -11.99 -1.63
CA THR A 105 8.78 -13.08 -1.51
C THR A 105 8.29 -14.39 -2.12
N VAL A 106 7.01 -14.73 -1.96
CA VAL A 106 6.42 -15.94 -2.57
C VAL A 106 5.86 -15.68 -3.97
N ASN A 107 6.16 -14.52 -4.55
CA ASN A 107 5.73 -14.10 -5.88
C ASN A 107 4.22 -14.26 -6.09
N VAL A 108 3.37 -13.70 -5.23
CA VAL A 108 1.91 -13.59 -5.40
C VAL A 108 1.46 -12.13 -5.46
N THR A 109 2.34 -11.25 -5.91
CA THR A 109 2.14 -9.80 -6.00
C THR A 109 0.86 -9.41 -6.77
N ARG A 110 0.55 -10.11 -7.87
CA ARG A 110 -0.69 -9.91 -8.65
C ARG A 110 -1.96 -10.10 -7.82
N TYR A 111 -1.92 -11.06 -6.89
CA TYR A 111 -3.01 -11.33 -5.94
C TYR A 111 -3.07 -10.26 -4.86
N GLY A 112 -1.90 -9.83 -4.34
CA GLY A 112 -1.83 -8.78 -3.33
C GLY A 112 -2.33 -7.42 -3.82
N ILE A 113 -2.18 -7.10 -5.11
CA ILE A 113 -2.61 -5.80 -5.67
C ILE A 113 -4.13 -5.70 -5.82
N MET A 114 -4.84 -6.83 -5.96
CA MET A 114 -6.25 -6.81 -6.36
C MET A 114 -7.17 -5.97 -5.48
N TRP A 115 -6.82 -5.76 -4.20
CA TRP A 115 -7.62 -5.02 -3.23
C TRP A 115 -6.79 -4.54 -2.02
N GLN A 116 -5.58 -4.03 -2.25
CA GLN A 116 -4.82 -3.27 -1.23
C GLN A 116 -5.15 -1.77 -1.25
N ALA A 117 -6.15 -1.38 -2.05
CA ALA A 117 -6.73 -0.06 -2.18
C ALA A 117 -8.00 0.01 -1.32
#